data_AF-A0A7S1WFB4-F1
#
_entry.id   AF-A0A7S1WFB4-F1
#
_cell.length_a   1.000
_cell.length_b   1.000
_cell.length_c   1.000
_cell.angle_alpha   90.00
_cell.angle_beta   90.00
_cell.angle_gamma   90.00
#
_symmetry.space_group_name_H-M   'P 1'
#
loop_
_entity.id
_entity.type
_entity.pdbx_description
1 polymer ?
#
loop_
_entity_poly.entity_id
_entity_poly.type
_entity_poly.pdbx_seq_one_letter_code
_entity_poly.pdbx_strand_id
1 'polypeptide(L)'
;GTWEEGGTKQWCKLDLPGPGDFESLLAGRADSRDCKHWSCGDITADRRWHPRGAAKVFYTAHHAVDPAETKRYVERLKQRSQDSKGLPPPILYRGKFYASGQEMKAAHPDVACII
;
A
#
# COMPACT_ATOMS: atom_id res chain seq x y z
N GLY A 1 10.31 -18.30 -17.04
CA GLY A 1 9.76 -17.04 -16.45
C GLY A 1 10.86 -16.01 -16.34
N THR A 2 10.58 -14.71 -16.34
CA THR A 2 11.60 -13.62 -16.47
C THR A 2 12.75 -13.67 -15.43
N TRP A 3 12.55 -14.37 -14.32
CA TRP A 3 13.58 -14.68 -13.32
C TRP A 3 14.64 -15.69 -13.79
N GLU A 4 14.27 -16.64 -14.65
CA GLU A 4 15.15 -17.67 -15.22
C GLU A 4 16.05 -17.11 -16.34
N GLU A 5 15.74 -15.92 -16.86
CA GLU A 5 16.47 -15.25 -17.93
C GLU A 5 17.36 -14.09 -17.43
N GLY A 6 17.60 -13.99 -16.12
CA GLY A 6 18.41 -12.90 -15.56
C GLY A 6 17.73 -11.52 -15.67
N GLY A 7 16.43 -11.48 -15.95
CA GLY A 7 15.65 -10.26 -15.92
C GLY A 7 15.61 -9.69 -14.51
N THR A 8 16.33 -8.59 -14.29
CA THR A 8 16.22 -7.85 -13.04
C THR A 8 14.85 -7.15 -13.01
N LYS A 9 13.96 -7.54 -12.10
CA LYS A 9 12.70 -6.82 -11.87
C LYS A 9 13.02 -5.33 -11.76
N GLN A 10 12.31 -4.48 -12.49
CA GLN A 10 12.42 -3.02 -12.36
C GLN A 10 12.27 -2.67 -10.87
N TRP A 11 13.35 -2.19 -10.27
CA TRP A 11 13.66 -2.29 -8.84
C TRP A 11 12.81 -1.44 -7.90
N CYS A 12 11.79 -0.76 -8.44
CA CYS A 12 10.81 -0.04 -7.64
C CYS A 12 9.58 -0.93 -7.43
N LYS A 13 9.72 -1.92 -6.55
CA LYS A 13 8.59 -2.78 -6.17
C LYS A 13 7.67 -2.00 -5.23
N LEU A 14 6.66 -1.35 -5.81
CA LEU A 14 5.40 -1.12 -5.10
C LEU A 14 4.66 -2.44 -5.20
N ASP A 15 4.38 -3.11 -4.07
CA ASP A 15 3.51 -4.29 -4.14
C ASP A 15 2.06 -3.82 -4.16
N LEU A 16 1.30 -4.40 -5.08
CA LEU A 16 -0.13 -4.17 -5.10
C LEU A 16 -0.70 -4.88 -3.87
N PRO A 17 -1.50 -4.23 -3.02
CA PRO A 17 -2.14 -4.91 -1.91
C PRO A 17 -3.06 -6.03 -2.41
N GLY A 18 -3.13 -7.14 -1.68
CA GLY A 18 -4.23 -8.10 -1.87
C GLY A 18 -5.54 -7.51 -1.33
N PRO A 19 -6.71 -8.14 -1.56
CA PRO A 19 -7.97 -7.64 -1.02
C PRO A 19 -7.91 -7.42 0.51
N GLY A 20 -7.32 -8.36 1.25
CA GLY A 20 -7.15 -8.25 2.71
C GLY A 20 -6.31 -7.06 3.18
N ASP A 21 -5.37 -6.57 2.38
CA ASP A 21 -4.53 -5.43 2.76
C ASP A 21 -5.31 -4.11 2.75
N PHE A 22 -6.41 -4.02 1.98
CA PHE A 22 -7.27 -2.84 1.94
C PHE A 22 -7.97 -2.57 3.28
N GLU A 23 -8.02 -3.54 4.19
CA GLU A 23 -8.44 -3.28 5.58
C GLU A 23 -7.57 -2.21 6.24
N SER A 24 -6.29 -2.12 5.90
CA SER A 24 -5.39 -1.06 6.41
C SER A 24 -5.83 0.32 5.94
N LEU A 25 -6.17 0.46 4.65
CA LEU A 25 -6.68 1.71 4.08
C LEU A 25 -8.04 2.07 4.68
N LEU A 26 -8.93 1.08 4.82
CA LEU A 26 -10.29 1.27 5.35
C LEU A 26 -10.30 1.57 6.85
N ALA A 27 -9.32 1.08 7.62
CA ALA A 27 -9.15 1.38 9.03
C ALA A 27 -8.52 2.76 9.28
N GLY A 28 -7.77 3.29 8.31
CA GLY A 28 -7.21 4.65 8.37
C GLY A 28 -8.28 5.74 8.26
N ARG A 29 -7.90 6.99 8.47
CA ARG A 29 -8.78 8.17 8.41
C ARG A 29 -8.10 9.30 7.66
N ALA A 30 -8.87 10.13 6.94
CA ALA A 30 -8.28 11.26 6.20
C ALA A 30 -7.61 12.30 7.13
N ASP A 31 -8.13 12.45 8.35
CA ASP A 31 -7.62 13.38 9.37
C ASP A 31 -6.38 12.86 10.13
N SER A 32 -6.00 11.59 9.94
CA SER A 32 -4.88 10.96 10.63
C SER A 32 -3.96 10.27 9.63
N ARG A 33 -2.69 10.71 9.59
CA ARG A 33 -1.66 10.02 8.80
C ARG A 33 -1.17 8.73 9.46
N ASP A 34 -1.45 8.53 10.73
CA ASP A 34 -1.03 7.32 11.43
C ASP A 34 -1.97 6.15 11.16
N CYS A 35 -1.39 5.00 10.87
CA CYS A 35 -2.05 3.72 10.73
C CYS A 35 -1.76 2.89 11.99
N LYS A 36 -2.75 2.77 12.87
CA LYS A 36 -2.62 2.10 14.19
C LYS A 36 -3.21 0.68 14.22
N HIS A 37 -3.59 0.14 13.07
CA HIS A 37 -4.18 -1.19 12.92
C HIS A 37 -3.10 -2.26 12.77
N TRP A 38 -3.39 -3.50 13.14
CA TRP A 38 -2.42 -4.61 13.04
C TRP A 38 -1.96 -4.89 11.59
N SER A 39 -2.78 -4.52 10.61
CA SER A 39 -2.48 -4.67 9.17
C SER A 39 -1.58 -3.57 8.60
N CYS A 40 -1.21 -2.57 9.42
CA CYS A 40 -0.41 -1.41 9.03
C CYS A 40 1.10 -1.69 8.86
N GLY A 41 1.50 -2.96 8.88
CA GLY A 41 2.85 -3.38 8.57
C GLY A 41 3.20 -3.16 7.09
N ASP A 42 4.49 -2.99 6.83
CA ASP A 42 5.03 -2.96 5.47
C ASP A 42 4.90 -4.34 4.81
N ILE A 43 5.01 -4.36 3.49
CA ILE A 43 5.27 -5.64 2.80
C ILE A 43 6.61 -6.17 3.29
N THR A 44 6.68 -7.49 3.55
CA THR A 44 7.83 -8.17 4.15
C THR A 44 9.15 -7.71 3.56
N ALA A 45 10.10 -7.41 4.44
CA ALA A 45 11.43 -6.94 4.06
C ALA A 45 12.17 -7.97 3.18
N ASP A 46 12.71 -7.49 2.07
CA ASP A 46 13.71 -8.19 1.27
C ASP A 46 15.08 -7.62 1.65
N ARG A 47 15.92 -8.39 2.33
CA ARG A 47 17.20 -7.89 2.85
C ARG A 47 18.11 -7.30 1.75
N ARG A 48 17.98 -7.74 0.51
CA ARG A 48 18.83 -7.31 -0.60
C ARG A 48 18.33 -6.02 -1.24
N TRP A 49 17.02 -5.80 -1.31
CA TRP A 49 16.43 -4.70 -2.08
C TRP A 49 15.50 -3.78 -1.29
N HIS A 50 14.82 -4.32 -0.29
CA HIS A 50 13.89 -3.61 0.59
C HIS A 50 14.16 -4.00 2.05
N PRO A 51 15.35 -3.69 2.60
CA PRO A 51 15.77 -4.18 3.91
C PRO A 51 14.88 -3.71 5.06
N ARG A 52 14.02 -2.71 4.78
CA ARG A 52 13.06 -2.13 5.70
C ARG A 52 11.63 -2.21 5.17
N GLY A 53 11.34 -3.24 4.36
CA GLY A 53 10.03 -3.44 3.73
C GLY A 53 9.79 -2.54 2.53
N ALA A 54 8.71 -2.83 1.81
CA ALA A 54 8.21 -2.02 0.70
C ALA A 54 6.87 -1.36 1.08
N ALA A 55 6.63 -0.17 0.54
CA ALA A 55 5.39 0.57 0.73
C ALA A 55 4.22 -0.14 0.06
N LYS A 56 3.05 -0.11 0.72
CA LYS A 56 1.77 -0.53 0.14
C LYS A 56 1.16 0.65 -0.62
N VAL A 57 0.69 0.40 -1.83
CA VAL A 57 0.07 1.45 -2.65
C VAL A 57 -1.30 1.00 -3.12
N PHE A 58 -2.35 1.65 -2.60
CA PHE A 58 -3.74 1.25 -2.78
C PHE A 58 -4.37 1.84 -4.06
N TYR A 59 -3.70 1.69 -5.21
CA TYR A 59 -4.28 2.07 -6.51
C TYR A 59 -5.04 0.93 -7.17
N THR A 60 -4.53 -0.30 -7.03
CA THR A 60 -5.15 -1.52 -7.55
C THR A 60 -4.93 -2.66 -6.56
N ALA A 61 -5.69 -3.74 -6.71
CA ALA A 61 -5.52 -4.95 -5.91
C ALA A 61 -4.94 -6.08 -6.77
N HIS A 62 -3.95 -6.82 -6.26
CA HIS A 62 -3.59 -8.11 -6.86
C HIS A 62 -4.54 -9.20 -6.36
N HIS A 63 -4.62 -10.34 -7.05
CA HIS A 63 -5.36 -11.53 -6.62
C HIS A 63 -6.81 -11.30 -6.13
N ALA A 64 -7.48 -10.26 -6.63
CA ALA A 64 -8.90 -10.02 -6.42
C ALA A 64 -9.74 -10.94 -7.33
N VAL A 65 -9.61 -12.26 -7.11
CA VAL A 65 -10.21 -13.30 -7.96
C VAL A 65 -11.59 -13.77 -7.48
N ASP A 66 -11.94 -13.50 -6.21
CA ASP A 66 -13.28 -13.74 -5.67
C ASP A 66 -14.17 -12.49 -5.91
N PRO A 67 -15.22 -12.58 -6.74
CA PRO A 67 -16.09 -11.45 -7.04
C PRO A 67 -16.89 -10.96 -5.82
N ALA A 68 -17.28 -11.85 -4.91
CA ALA A 68 -18.07 -11.50 -3.73
C ALA A 68 -17.23 -10.72 -2.72
N GLU A 69 -15.99 -11.19 -2.47
CA GLU A 69 -15.04 -10.46 -1.63
C GLU A 69 -14.70 -9.09 -2.24
N THR A 70 -14.40 -9.06 -3.54
CA THR A 70 -14.06 -7.83 -4.26
C THR A 70 -15.20 -6.81 -4.17
N LYS A 71 -16.45 -7.24 -4.39
CA LYS A 71 -17.63 -6.39 -4.26
C LYS A 71 -17.73 -5.76 -2.86
N ARG A 72 -17.50 -6.54 -1.81
CA ARG A 72 -17.51 -6.06 -0.41
C ARG A 72 -16.51 -4.92 -0.19
N TYR A 73 -15.28 -5.04 -0.70
CA TYR A 73 -14.28 -3.99 -0.56
C TYR A 73 -14.62 -2.75 -1.38
N VAL A 74 -15.10 -2.91 -2.63
CA VAL A 74 -15.53 -1.78 -3.46
C VAL A 74 -16.66 -1.00 -2.81
N GLU A 75 -17.66 -1.68 -2.24
CA GLU A 75 -18.76 -1.03 -1.53
C GLU A 75 -18.28 -0.25 -0.29
N ARG A 76 -17.39 -0.84 0.50
CA ARG A 76 -16.80 -0.16 1.67
C ARG A 76 -15.94 1.04 1.28
N LEU A 77 -15.17 0.94 0.20
CA LEU A 77 -14.39 2.06 -0.33
C LEU A 77 -15.29 3.20 -0.78
N LYS A 78 -16.39 2.89 -1.50
CA LYS A 78 -17.38 3.90 -1.90
C LYS A 78 -18.00 4.59 -0.69
N GLN A 79 -18.47 3.83 0.29
CA GLN A 79 -19.04 4.37 1.51
C GLN A 79 -18.05 5.29 2.25
N ARG A 80 -16.79 4.85 2.41
CA ARG A 80 -15.75 5.64 3.08
C ARG A 80 -15.32 6.88 2.30
N SER A 81 -15.35 6.83 0.97
CA SER A 81 -15.05 8.00 0.13
C SER A 81 -16.11 9.11 0.26
N GLN A 82 -17.34 8.75 0.66
CA GLN A 82 -18.47 9.66 0.84
C GLN A 82 -18.65 10.11 2.30
N ASP A 83 -18.05 9.42 3.27
CA ASP A 83 -18.06 9.81 4.68
C ASP A 83 -17.21 11.08 4.91
N SER A 84 -17.66 11.93 5.82
CA SER A 84 -16.93 13.06 6.41
C SER A 84 -15.50 12.73 6.87
N LYS A 85 -15.24 11.48 7.28
CA LYS A 85 -13.90 11.01 7.69
C LYS A 85 -12.97 10.63 6.54
N GLY A 86 -13.51 10.49 5.32
CA GLY A 86 -12.79 10.18 4.10
C GLY A 86 -11.94 8.90 4.14
N LEU A 87 -11.12 8.75 3.10
CA LEU A 87 -10.03 7.77 3.05
C LEU A 87 -8.70 8.47 3.35
N PRO A 88 -7.76 7.80 4.04
CA PRO A 88 -6.40 8.31 4.16
C PRO A 88 -5.72 8.35 2.78
N PRO A 89 -4.56 9.01 2.68
CA PRO A 89 -3.73 8.95 1.49
C PRO A 89 -3.40 7.51 1.03
N PRO A 90 -3.11 7.28 -0.27
CA PRO A 90 -3.07 5.94 -0.86
C PRO A 90 -1.76 5.18 -0.66
N ILE A 91 -0.73 5.79 -0.09
CA ILE A 91 0.58 5.16 0.12
C ILE A 91 0.76 4.93 1.61
N LEU A 92 0.97 3.68 2.04
CA LEU A 92 1.26 3.32 3.42
C LEU A 92 2.67 2.78 3.54
N TYR A 93 3.48 3.41 4.39
CA TYR A 93 4.84 2.96 4.70
C TYR A 93 5.17 3.21 6.16
N ARG A 94 5.72 2.20 6.84
CA ARG A 94 6.08 2.22 8.27
C ARG A 94 4.98 2.77 9.17
N GLY A 95 3.74 2.34 8.91
CA GLY A 95 2.58 2.76 9.69
C GLY A 95 2.11 4.19 9.42
N LYS A 96 2.58 4.85 8.36
CA LYS A 96 2.18 6.21 8.00
C LYS A 96 1.67 6.32 6.56
N PHE A 97 0.62 7.11 6.38
CA PHE A 97 0.04 7.41 5.07
C PHE A 97 0.67 8.66 4.43
N TYR A 98 0.94 8.59 3.13
CA TYR A 98 1.53 9.64 2.30
C TYR A 98 0.68 9.91 1.06
N ALA A 99 0.53 11.19 0.70
CA ALA A 99 -0.25 11.61 -0.47
C ALA A 99 0.48 11.39 -1.79
N SER A 100 1.81 11.44 -1.76
CA SER A 100 2.64 11.21 -2.94
C SER A 100 3.92 10.49 -2.55
N GLY A 101 4.56 9.89 -3.55
CA GLY A 101 5.87 9.33 -3.35
C GLY A 101 6.92 10.39 -2.98
N GLN A 102 6.83 11.59 -3.52
CA GLN A 102 7.70 12.72 -3.13
C GLN A 102 7.62 13.02 -1.62
N GLU A 103 6.40 13.03 -1.06
CA GLU A 103 6.18 13.20 0.38
C GLU A 103 6.83 12.07 1.18
N MET A 104 6.64 10.82 0.74
CA MET A 104 7.26 9.66 1.36
C MET A 104 8.79 9.71 1.27
N LYS A 105 9.35 10.14 0.14
CA LYS A 105 10.80 10.27 -0.09
C LYS A 105 11.43 11.35 0.77
N ALA A 106 10.70 12.46 0.98
CA ALA A 106 11.14 13.51 1.89
C ALA A 106 11.22 12.99 3.34
N ALA A 107 10.27 12.14 3.76
CA ALA A 107 10.27 11.53 5.10
C ALA A 107 11.24 10.35 5.23
N HIS A 108 11.49 9.61 4.14
CA HIS A 108 12.36 8.44 4.08
C HIS A 108 13.35 8.54 2.90
N PRO A 109 14.39 9.37 3.01
CA PRO A 109 15.39 9.52 1.95
C PRO A 109 16.14 8.21 1.65
N ASP A 110 16.16 7.27 2.60
CA ASP A 110 16.75 5.93 2.50
C ASP A 110 16.01 5.00 1.54
N VAL A 111 14.75 5.29 1.21
CA VAL A 111 13.99 4.47 0.26
C VAL A 111 14.51 4.76 -1.14
N ALA A 112 15.25 3.81 -1.71
CA ALA A 112 15.89 3.97 -3.02
C ALA A 112 14.90 4.20 -4.17
N CYS A 113 13.67 3.70 -4.03
CA CYS A 113 12.68 3.63 -5.11
C CYS A 113 11.33 4.22 -4.70
N ILE A 114 11.00 5.38 -5.26
CA ILE A 114 9.71 6.05 -5.09
C ILE A 114 9.37 6.79 -6.39
N ILE A 115 8.11 6.70 -6.86
CA ILE A 115 7.59 7.46 -8.03
C ILE A 115 7.17 8.86 -7.58
#